data_AF-A0A2R6JJW0-F1
#
_entry.id   AF-A0A2R6JJW0-F1
#
_cell.length_a   1.000
_cell.length_b   1.000
_cell.length_c   1.000
_cell.angle_alpha   90.00
_cell.angle_beta   90.00
_cell.angle_gamma   90.00
#
_symmetry.space_group_name_H-M   'P 1'
#
loop_
_entity.id
_entity.type
_entity.pdbx_description
1 polymer ?
#
loop_
_entity_poly.entity_id
_entity_poly.type
_entity_poly.pdbx_seq_one_letter_code
_entity_poly.pdbx_strand_id
1 'polypeptide(L)' 'MNGPVVALLALLTGFLAGAVFAFVGVPIPAPPQLAGLLGIVGIYLGFRTVEYLDVGLDLLESLGV' A
#
# COMPACT_ATOMS: atom_id res chain seq x y z
N MET A 1 7.90 18.06 -0.66
CA MET A 1 7.92 17.58 0.75
C MET A 1 8.85 16.37 0.82
N ASN A 2 9.66 16.23 1.87
CA ASN A 2 10.63 15.12 1.97
C ASN A 2 9.90 13.78 2.18
N GLY A 3 10.33 12.72 1.48
CA GLY A 3 9.69 11.38 1.54
C GLY A 3 9.42 10.85 2.95
N PRO A 4 10.37 10.93 3.91
CA PRO A 4 10.15 10.47 5.28
C PRO A 4 9.05 11.23 6.02
N VAL A 5 8.91 12.54 5.77
CA VAL A 5 7.88 13.37 6.40
C VAL A 5 6.50 12.96 5.89
N VAL A 6 6.37 12.68 4.59
CA VAL A 6 5.10 12.20 4.01
C VAL A 6 4.73 10.83 4.57
N ALA A 7 5.69 9.92 4.75
CA ALA A 7 5.43 8.61 5.35
C ALA A 7 4.92 8.72 6.80
N LEU A 8 5.51 9.61 7.60
CA LEU A 8 5.05 9.87 8.97
C LEU A 8 3.63 10.44 9.00
N LEU A 9 3.33 11.40 8.11
CA LEU A 9 2.00 11.98 7.99
C LEU A 9 0.96 10.95 7.53
N ALA A 10 1.32 10.05 6.60
CA ALA A 10 0.45 8.98 6.14
C ALA A 10 0.13 7.99 7.27
N LEU A 11 1.14 7.59 8.06
CA LEU A 11 0.96 6.72 9.24
C LEU A 11 0.03 7.39 10.26
N LEU A 12 0.29 8.65 10.60
CA LEU A 12 -0.53 9.40 11.54
C LEU A 12 -1.98 9.54 11.06
N THR A 13 -2.17 9.82 9.77
CA THR A 13 -3.49 9.94 9.15
C THR A 13 -4.26 8.62 9.24
N GLY A 14 -3.62 7.50 8.89
CA GLY A 14 -4.23 6.17 8.98
C GLY A 14 -4.59 5.79 10.42
N PHE A 15 -3.69 6.08 11.37
CA PHE A 15 -3.95 5.85 12.80
C PHE A 15 -5.14 6.65 13.31
N LEU A 16 -5.19 7.96 13.04
CA LEU A 16 -6.28 8.82 13.49
C LEU A 16 -7.61 8.45 12.84
N ALA A 17 -7.62 8.17 11.54
CA ALA A 17 -8.81 7.69 10.85
C ALA A 17 -9.32 6.40 11.50
N GLY A 18 -8.47 5.39 11.67
CA GLY A 18 -8.83 4.13 12.31
C GLY A 18 -9.36 4.31 13.74
N ALA A 19 -8.73 5.18 14.53
CA ALA A 19 -9.17 5.51 15.89
C ALA A 19 -10.56 6.16 15.90
N VAL A 20 -10.84 7.07 14.97
CA VAL A 20 -12.16 7.72 14.83
C VAL A 20 -13.23 6.70 14.44
N PHE A 21 -12.98 5.84 13.45
CA PHE A 21 -13.93 4.80 13.05
C PHE A 21 -14.23 3.83 14.19
N ALA A 22 -13.20 3.38 14.92
CA ALA A 22 -13.35 2.54 16.10
C ALA A 22 -14.14 3.23 17.22
N PHE A 23 -13.88 4.52 17.45
CA PHE A 23 -14.57 5.32 18.46
C PHE A 23 -16.06 5.52 18.15
N VAL A 24 -16.41 5.76 16.89
CA VAL A 24 -17.81 5.95 16.43
C VAL A 24 -18.51 4.60 16.23
N GLY A 25 -17.79 3.47 16.24
CA GLY A 25 -18.36 2.13 16.08
C GLY A 25 -18.80 1.82 14.66
N VAL A 26 -18.28 2.53 13.66
CA VAL A 26 -18.55 2.29 12.24
C VAL A 26 -17.52 1.32 11.66
N PRO A 27 -17.90 0.45 10.70
CA PRO A 27 -16.94 -0.36 9.98
C PRO A 27 -15.83 0.49 9.36
N ILE A 28 -14.59 0.05 9.52
CA ILE A 28 -13.44 0.73 8.90
C ILE A 28 -13.47 0.55 7.38
N PRO A 29 -13.12 1.58 6.58
CA PRO A 29 -13.03 1.48 5.12
C PRO A 29 -11.87 0.60 4.63
N ALA A 30 -10.84 0.41 5.46
CA ALA A 30 -9.64 -0.36 5.16
C ALA A 30 -9.88 -1.88 5.35
N PRO A 31 -9.06 -2.76 4.73
CA PRO A 31 -9.19 -4.22 4.90
C PRO A 31 -9.14 -4.57 6.39
N PRO A 32 -10.22 -5.10 6.98
CA PRO A 32 -10.31 -5.26 8.43
C PRO A 32 -9.55 -6.47 8.96
N GLN A 33 -9.03 -7.32 8.07
CA GLN A 33 -8.34 -8.56 8.44
C GLN A 33 -6.84 -8.47 8.13
N LEU A 34 -6.03 -9.13 8.96
CA LEU A 34 -4.59 -9.26 8.75
C LEU A 34 -4.25 -9.82 7.35
N ALA A 35 -5.08 -10.73 6.84
CA ALA A 35 -4.91 -11.27 5.48
C ALA A 35 -4.92 -10.17 4.40
N GLY A 36 -5.80 -9.17 4.51
CA GLY A 36 -5.86 -8.05 3.56
C GLY A 36 -4.62 -7.15 3.63
N LEU A 37 -4.13 -6.85 4.84
CA LEU A 37 -2.89 -6.08 5.02
C LEU A 37 -1.68 -6.84 4.45
N LEU A 38 -1.57 -8.14 4.73
CA LEU A 38 -0.49 -8.98 4.20
C LEU A 38 -0.54 -9.09 2.68
N GLY A 39 -1.73 -9.06 2.07
CA GLY A 39 -1.89 -8.98 0.62
C GLY A 39 -1.25 -7.71 0.04
N ILE A 40 -1.53 -6.53 0.61
CA ILE A 40 -0.96 -5.25 0.16
C ILE A 40 0.58 -5.25 0.33
N VAL A 41 1.07 -5.73 1.48
CA VAL A 41 2.51 -5.86 1.73
C VAL A 41 3.16 -6.80 0.71
N GLY A 42 2.53 -7.95 0.43
CA GLY A 42 2.99 -8.92 -0.55
C GLY A 42 3.07 -8.34 -1.97
N ILE A 43 2.08 -7.55 -2.38
CA ILE A 43 2.08 -6.85 -3.68
C ILE A 43 3.28 -5.91 -3.79
N TYR A 44 3.52 -5.09 -2.75
CA TYR A 44 4.65 -4.15 -2.77
C TYR A 44 6.01 -4.87 -2.79
N LEU A 45 6.16 -5.92 -1.99
CA LEU A 45 7.40 -6.71 -1.96
C LEU A 45 7.64 -7.43 -3.30
N GLY A 46 6.59 -7.99 -3.90
CA GLY A 46 6.67 -8.60 -5.23
C GLY A 46 7.12 -7.59 -6.29
N PHE A 47 6.49 -6.41 -6.31
CA PHE A 47 6.89 -5.30 -7.20
C PHE A 47 8.36 -4.92 -7.03
N ARG A 48 8.82 -4.70 -5.79
CA ARG A 48 10.22 -4.35 -5.50
C ARG A 48 11.20 -5.46 -5.87
N THR A 49 10.80 -6.71 -5.73
CA THR A 49 11.64 -7.87 -6.07
C THR A 49 11.87 -7.94 -7.57
N VAL A 50 10.82 -7.75 -8.36
CA VAL A 50 10.86 -7.70 -9.84
C VAL A 50 11.73 -6.53 -10.30
N GLU A 51 11.55 -5.34 -9.72
CA GLU A 51 12.36 -4.15 -9.99
C GLU A 51 13.85 -4.37 -9.65
N TYR A 52 14.14 -4.99 -8.50
CA TYR A 52 15.53 -5.25 -8.07
C TYR A 52 16.24 -6.29 -8.94
N LEU A 53 15.51 -7.32 -9.37
CA LEU A 53 16.04 -8.37 -10.22
C LEU A 53 16.08 -7.95 -11.70
N ASP A 54 15.53 -6.79 -12.04
CA ASP A 54 15.43 -6.24 -13.40
C ASP A 54 14.81 -7.26 -14.39
N VAL A 55 13.86 -8.06 -13.90
CA VAL A 55 13.12 -9.03 -14.70
C VAL A 55 11.73 -8.49 -14.90
N GLY A 56 11.33 -8.26 -16.14
CA GLY A 56 9.99 -7.80 -16.47
C GLY A 56 9.72 -7.97 -17.94
N LEU A 57 8.47 -8.25 -18.30
CA LEU A 57 8.00 -8.12 -19.67
C LEU A 57 7.39 -6.74 -19.79
N ASP A 58 7.96 -5.89 -20.63
CA ASP A 58 7.33 -4.62 -20.97
C ASP A 58 6.18 -4.92 -21.95
N LEU A 59 5.00 -5.09 -21.38
CA LEU A 59 3.80 -5.42 -22.15
C LEU A 59 3.44 -4.28 -23.11
N LEU A 60 3.73 -3.03 -22.76
CA LEU A 60 3.44 -1.89 -23.63
C LEU A 60 4.36 -1.92 -24.85
N GLU A 61 5.65 -2.14 -24.64
CA GLU A 61 6.62 -2.36 -25.73
C GLU A 61 6.21 -3.55 -26.61
N SER A 62 5.77 -4.67 -26.00
CA SER A 62 5.33 -5.86 -26.73
C SER A 62 4.05 -5.66 -27.55
N LEU A 63 3.22 -4.70 -27.16
CA LEU A 63 1.99 -4.32 -27.86
C LEU A 63 2.25 -3.19 -28.89
N GLY A 64 3.49 -2.70 -28.98
CA GLY A 64 3.91 -1.69 -29.94
C GLY A 64 3.34 -0.29 -29.67
N VAL A 65 2.99 0.00 -28.41
CA VAL A 65 2.42 1.29 -27.98
C VAL A 65 3.33 1.96 -26.96
#